data_AF-A4Y9N5-F1
#
_entry.id   AF-A4Y9N5-F1
#
_cell.length_a   1.000
_cell.length_b   1.000
_cell.length_c   1.000
_cell.angle_alpha   90.00
_cell.angle_beta   90.00
_cell.angle_gamma   90.00
#
_symmetry.space_group_name_H-M   'P 1'
#
loop_
_entity.id
_entity.type
_entity.pdbx_description
1 polymer ?
#
loop_
_entity_poly.entity_id
_entity_poly.type
_entity_poly.pdbx_seq_one_letter_code
_entity_poly.pdbx_strand_id
1 'polypeptide(L)'
;MKIFEFVPPTDKEIEEAQLKLGFKFSPEYIEFIKSGYDLGDAPIEALEISNPPSHADIFETLANARKYFQLPSELCPICEDNSDYYCLNQKGEVVFWSHNGTTSEKWANVTVWRNQMATEV
;
A
#
# COMPACT_ATOMS: atom_id res chain seq x y z
N MET A 1 -1.86 -18.27 23.94
CA MET A 1 -1.69 -17.24 22.90
C MET A 1 -0.98 -17.91 21.74
N LYS A 2 -1.65 -18.13 20.61
CA LYS A 2 -0.95 -18.62 19.41
C LYS A 2 -0.13 -17.44 18.89
N ILE A 3 1.18 -17.60 18.86
CA ILE A 3 2.05 -16.67 18.13
C ILE A 3 1.75 -16.95 16.66
N PHE A 4 1.04 -16.04 16.01
CA PHE A 4 0.93 -16.08 14.55
C PHE A 4 2.26 -15.55 14.03
N GLU A 5 3.09 -16.47 13.56
CA GLU A 5 4.31 -16.12 12.85
C GLU A 5 3.89 -15.58 11.48
N PHE A 6 4.26 -14.34 11.19
CA PHE A 6 4.04 -13.78 9.86
C PHE A 6 4.84 -14.60 8.85
N VAL A 7 4.15 -15.11 7.83
CA VAL A 7 4.79 -15.79 6.70
C VAL A 7 4.81 -14.81 5.54
N PRO A 8 5.99 -14.29 5.14
CA PRO A 8 6.07 -13.37 4.03
C PRO A 8 5.57 -13.99 2.72
N PRO A 9 4.88 -13.22 1.87
CA PRO A 9 4.54 -13.67 0.53
C PRO A 9 5.79 -14.09 -0.25
N THR A 10 5.65 -15.20 -0.98
CA THR A 10 6.68 -15.68 -1.91
C THR A 10 6.79 -14.75 -3.12
N ASP A 11 7.92 -14.82 -3.83
CA ASP A 11 8.11 -14.05 -5.07
C ASP A 11 7.02 -14.34 -6.11
N LYS A 12 6.53 -15.59 -6.16
CA LYS A 12 5.43 -16.00 -7.05
C LYS A 12 4.11 -15.31 -6.68
N GLU A 13 3.77 -15.25 -5.40
CA GLU A 13 2.56 -14.56 -4.93
C GLU A 13 2.64 -13.06 -5.20
N ILE A 14 3.83 -12.46 -5.05
CA ILE A 14 4.07 -11.05 -5.38
C ILE A 14 3.93 -10.81 -6.88
N GLU A 15 4.45 -11.69 -7.74
CA GLU A 15 4.25 -11.63 -9.20
C GLU A 15 2.77 -11.74 -9.59
N GLU A 16 2.04 -12.68 -8.99
CA GLU A 16 0.60 -12.84 -9.22
C GLU A 16 -0.20 -11.60 -8.79
N ALA A 17 0.16 -10.99 -7.66
CA ALA A 17 -0.43 -9.74 -7.19
C ALA A 17 -0.18 -8.58 -8.16
N GLN A 18 1.05 -8.41 -8.64
CA GLN A 18 1.40 -7.40 -9.64
C GLN A 18 0.59 -7.56 -10.93
N LEU A 19 0.41 -8.81 -11.40
CA LEU A 19 -0.41 -9.10 -12.59
C LEU A 19 -1.89 -8.75 -12.36
N LYS A 20 -2.45 -9.10 -11.20
CA LYS A 20 -3.85 -8.83 -10.86
C LYS A 20 -4.12 -7.33 -10.65
N LEU A 21 -3.17 -6.60 -10.09
CA LEU A 21 -3.25 -5.14 -9.90
C LEU A 21 -2.99 -4.37 -11.22
N GLY A 22 -2.29 -4.99 -12.16
CA GLY A 22 -1.80 -4.32 -13.37
C GLY A 22 -0.70 -3.30 -13.05
N PHE A 23 0.10 -3.55 -12.01
CA PHE A 23 1.08 -2.61 -11.47
C PHE A 23 2.40 -3.32 -11.12
N LYS A 24 3.53 -2.71 -11.48
CA LYS A 24 4.88 -3.21 -11.17
C LYS A 24 5.36 -2.62 -9.85
N PHE A 25 5.72 -3.46 -8.89
CA PHE A 25 6.25 -3.03 -7.61
C PHE A 25 7.73 -2.66 -7.71
N SER A 26 8.12 -1.63 -6.96
CA SER A 26 9.53 -1.29 -6.79
C SER A 26 10.21 -2.29 -5.85
N PRO A 27 11.55 -2.44 -5.91
CA PRO A 27 12.30 -3.28 -4.97
C PRO A 27 12.00 -2.95 -3.50
N GLU A 28 11.92 -1.66 -3.16
CA GLU A 28 11.65 -1.20 -1.79
C GLU A 28 10.24 -1.61 -1.32
N TYR A 29 9.25 -1.60 -2.21
CA TYR A 29 7.90 -2.09 -1.87
C TYR A 29 7.85 -3.60 -1.70
N ILE A 30 8.63 -4.36 -2.48
CA ILE A 30 8.76 -5.80 -2.29
C ILE A 30 9.40 -6.12 -0.92
N GLU A 31 10.43 -5.36 -0.53
CA GLU A 31 11.04 -5.48 0.81
C GLU A 31 10.04 -5.14 1.91
N PHE A 32 9.22 -4.09 1.72
CA PHE A 32 8.16 -3.73 2.65
C PHE A 32 7.11 -4.84 2.82
N ILE A 33 6.62 -5.43 1.72
CA ILE A 33 5.73 -6.60 1.74
C ILE A 33 6.36 -7.75 2.53
N LYS A 34 7.63 -8.07 2.26
CA LYS A 34 8.35 -9.16 2.93
C LYS A 34 8.68 -8.88 4.40
N SER A 35 8.66 -7.62 4.81
CA SER A 35 8.77 -7.24 6.23
C SER A 35 7.48 -7.46 7.02
N GLY A 36 6.37 -7.78 6.34
CA GLY A 36 5.06 -7.90 6.97
C GLY A 36 4.30 -6.59 7.05
N TYR A 37 4.50 -5.72 6.04
CA TYR A 37 3.80 -4.44 5.93
C TYR A 37 3.98 -3.56 7.18
N ASP A 38 5.11 -3.75 7.87
CA ASP A 38 5.35 -3.17 9.18
C ASP A 38 5.46 -1.64 9.11
N LEU A 39 4.49 -0.95 9.72
CA LEU A 39 4.44 0.50 9.88
C LEU A 39 4.82 0.96 11.30
N GLY A 40 5.28 0.06 12.16
CA GLY A 40 5.55 0.35 13.58
C GLY A 40 4.27 0.74 14.33
N ASP A 41 4.35 1.79 15.14
CA ASP A 41 3.23 2.30 15.95
C ASP A 41 2.36 3.34 15.21
N ALA A 42 2.49 3.45 13.89
CA ALA A 42 1.69 4.38 13.10
C ALA A 42 0.17 4.07 13.24
N PRO A 43 -0.70 5.08 13.33
CA PRO A 43 -2.15 4.89 13.49
C PRO A 43 -2.88 4.50 12.19
N ILE A 44 -2.17 3.90 11.24
CA ILE A 44 -2.64 3.52 9.91
C ILE A 44 -2.17 2.11 9.57
N GLU A 45 -2.84 1.47 8.62
CA GLU A 45 -2.57 0.08 8.23
C GLU A 45 -2.30 -0.01 6.74
N ALA A 46 -1.24 -0.73 6.37
CA ALA A 46 -0.93 -0.98 4.98
C ALA A 46 -1.85 -2.05 4.38
N LEU A 47 -2.13 -1.91 3.09
CA LEU A 47 -2.89 -2.89 2.32
C LEU A 47 -2.01 -4.09 1.99
N GLU A 48 -2.55 -5.29 2.16
CA GLU A 48 -1.84 -6.55 2.00
C GLU A 48 -2.33 -7.34 0.78
N ILE A 49 -1.41 -8.09 0.17
CA ILE A 49 -1.66 -8.88 -1.04
C ILE A 49 -2.03 -10.35 -0.75
N SER A 50 -1.74 -10.86 0.45
CA SER A 50 -1.79 -12.29 0.77
C SER A 50 -2.64 -12.57 1.99
N ASN A 51 -3.81 -13.17 1.78
CA ASN A 51 -4.81 -13.45 2.82
C ASN A 51 -5.10 -12.25 3.75
N PRO A 52 -5.35 -11.04 3.19
CA PRO A 52 -5.62 -9.84 3.98
C PRO A 52 -6.93 -9.98 4.77
N PRO A 53 -7.06 -9.34 5.93
CA PRO A 53 -8.38 -8.99 6.46
C PRO A 53 -9.09 -8.03 5.49
N SER A 54 -10.42 -8.01 5.50
CA SER A 54 -11.22 -7.25 4.51
C SER A 54 -10.86 -5.76 4.44
N HIS A 55 -10.52 -5.14 5.57
CA HIS A 55 -10.15 -3.71 5.62
C HIS A 55 -8.75 -3.41 5.08
N ALA A 56 -7.90 -4.42 4.92
CA ALA A 56 -6.54 -4.30 4.39
C ALA A 56 -6.38 -4.97 3.02
N ASP A 57 -7.47 -5.41 2.36
CA ASP A 57 -7.37 -6.08 1.06
C ASP A 57 -7.06 -5.08 -0.06
N ILE A 58 -5.83 -5.13 -0.58
CA ILE A 58 -5.38 -4.22 -1.65
C ILE A 58 -6.24 -4.29 -2.91
N PHE A 59 -6.78 -5.46 -3.24
CA PHE A 59 -7.54 -5.69 -4.46
C PHE A 59 -8.94 -5.11 -4.35
N GLU A 60 -9.59 -5.32 -3.20
CA GLU A 60 -10.90 -4.72 -2.90
C GLU A 60 -10.76 -3.19 -2.83
N THR A 61 -9.76 -2.68 -2.11
CA THR A 61 -9.51 -1.24 -2.00
C THR A 61 -9.23 -0.61 -3.35
N LEU A 62 -8.38 -1.21 -4.20
CA LEU A 62 -8.14 -0.69 -5.55
C LEU A 62 -9.42 -0.64 -6.40
N ALA A 63 -10.23 -1.69 -6.34
CA ALA A 63 -11.49 -1.75 -7.08
C ALA A 63 -12.47 -0.67 -6.61
N ASN A 64 -12.61 -0.48 -5.28
CA ASN A 64 -13.47 0.53 -4.68
C ASN A 64 -12.96 1.94 -4.97
N ALA A 65 -11.66 2.21 -4.82
CA ALA A 65 -11.06 3.50 -5.09
C ALA A 65 -11.28 3.95 -6.55
N ARG A 66 -11.11 3.03 -7.50
CA ARG A 66 -11.39 3.30 -8.92
C ARG A 66 -12.88 3.53 -9.18
N LYS A 67 -13.75 2.71 -8.58
CA LYS A 67 -15.20 2.75 -8.81
C LYS A 67 -15.86 4.01 -8.25
N TYR A 68 -15.50 4.40 -7.02
CA TYR A 68 -16.20 5.46 -6.29
C TYR A 68 -15.47 6.79 -6.32
N PHE A 69 -14.14 6.78 -6.40
CA PHE A 69 -13.32 7.98 -6.26
C PHE A 69 -12.49 8.32 -7.51
N GLN A 70 -12.62 7.53 -8.59
CA GLN A 70 -11.92 7.77 -9.86
C GLN A 70 -10.39 7.83 -9.69
N LEU A 71 -9.84 7.00 -8.79
CA LEU A 71 -8.41 6.90 -8.58
C LEU A 71 -7.68 6.67 -9.94
N PRO A 72 -6.65 7.47 -10.28
CA PRO A 72 -5.92 7.33 -11.53
C PRO A 72 -5.33 5.93 -11.75
N SER A 73 -5.37 5.45 -12.99
CA SER A 73 -4.97 4.07 -13.34
C SER A 73 -3.50 3.76 -13.08
N GLU A 74 -2.65 4.79 -13.13
CA GLU A 74 -1.21 4.73 -12.90
C GLU A 74 -0.83 4.65 -11.42
N LEU A 75 -1.80 4.80 -10.51
CA LEU A 75 -1.62 4.72 -9.07
C LEU A 75 -2.10 3.37 -8.53
N CYS A 76 -1.36 2.85 -7.54
CA CYS A 76 -1.74 1.66 -6.79
C CYS A 76 -1.80 2.02 -5.30
N PRO A 77 -2.96 1.94 -4.63
CA PRO A 77 -3.08 2.26 -3.22
C PRO A 77 -2.30 1.22 -2.41
N ILE A 78 -1.59 1.68 -1.38
CA ILE A 78 -0.83 0.85 -0.45
C ILE A 78 -1.25 1.06 1.01
N CYS A 79 -2.07 2.08 1.27
CA CYS A 79 -2.70 2.39 2.55
C CYS A 79 -3.92 3.25 2.26
N GLU A 80 -5.02 2.99 2.96
CA GLU A 80 -6.23 3.82 2.95
C GLU A 80 -6.35 4.56 4.29
N ASP A 81 -6.72 5.83 4.24
CA ASP A 81 -7.03 6.65 5.40
C ASP A 81 -8.26 7.51 5.07
N ASN A 82 -9.42 7.15 5.63
CA ASN A 82 -10.67 7.91 5.46
C ASN A 82 -11.03 8.25 3.98
N SER A 83 -10.90 7.26 3.09
CA SER A 83 -11.10 7.40 1.63
C SER A 83 -10.09 8.30 0.90
N ASP A 84 -9.02 8.68 1.59
CA ASP A 84 -7.78 9.14 0.98
C ASP A 84 -6.78 7.98 0.94
N TYR A 85 -5.81 8.05 0.03
CA TYR A 85 -4.93 6.92 -0.28
C TYR A 85 -3.49 7.36 -0.39
N TYR A 86 -2.61 6.65 0.31
CA TYR A 86 -1.20 6.64 -0.06
C TYR A 86 -1.04 5.65 -1.20
N CYS A 87 -0.54 6.11 -2.33
CA CYS A 87 -0.41 5.32 -3.55
C CYS A 87 1.03 5.24 -4.02
N LEU A 88 1.43 4.10 -4.57
CA LEU A 88 2.62 4.01 -5.39
C LEU A 88 2.33 4.54 -6.79
N ASN A 89 3.32 5.24 -7.37
CA ASN A 89 3.35 5.55 -8.79
C ASN A 89 4.37 4.66 -9.54
N GLN A 90 4.41 4.78 -10.87
CA GLN A 90 5.30 3.97 -11.72
C GLN A 90 6.81 4.19 -11.49
N LYS A 91 7.19 5.22 -10.73
CA LYS A 91 8.60 5.49 -10.35
C LYS A 91 8.96 4.85 -9.01
N GLY A 92 8.01 4.25 -8.31
CA GLY A 92 8.19 3.75 -6.94
C GLY A 92 8.04 4.82 -5.86
N GLU A 93 7.70 6.07 -6.21
CA GLU A 93 7.38 7.11 -5.23
C GLU A 93 6.03 6.80 -4.58
N VAL A 94 5.88 7.13 -3.30
CA VAL A 94 4.57 7.18 -2.64
C VAL A 94 4.00 8.58 -2.83
N VAL A 95 2.73 8.69 -3.20
CA VAL A 95 2.00 9.95 -3.36
C VAL A 95 0.74 9.90 -2.50
N PHE A 96 0.41 11.01 -1.85
CA PHE A 96 -0.87 11.12 -1.17
C PHE A 96 -1.94 11.59 -2.15
N TRP A 97 -2.98 10.80 -2.32
CA TRP A 97 -4.12 11.12 -3.17
C TRP A 97 -5.34 11.31 -2.29
N SER A 98 -6.03 12.45 -2.44
CA SER A 98 -7.25 12.74 -1.69
C SER A 98 -8.44 12.85 -2.62
N HIS A 99 -9.57 12.27 -2.22
CA HIS A 99 -10.83 12.42 -2.95
C HIS A 99 -11.38 13.85 -2.87
N ASN A 100 -10.88 14.67 -1.93
CA ASN A 100 -11.30 16.05 -1.71
C ASN A 100 -10.48 17.09 -2.50
N GLY A 101 -9.45 16.70 -3.23
CA GLY A 101 -8.71 17.61 -4.09
C GLY A 101 -7.24 17.26 -4.29
N THR A 102 -6.50 18.21 -4.88
CA THR A 102 -5.09 18.03 -5.21
C THR A 102 -4.19 18.22 -4.01
N THR A 103 -3.32 17.26 -3.76
CA THR A 103 -2.22 17.35 -2.79
C THR A 103 -0.88 17.40 -3.54
N SER A 104 0.20 17.80 -2.87
CA SER A 104 1.56 17.74 -3.42
C SER A 104 2.48 16.84 -2.60
N GLU A 105 1.91 16.10 -1.66
CA GLU A 105 2.64 15.25 -0.73
C GLU A 105 3.11 13.99 -1.43
N LYS A 106 4.41 13.74 -1.31
CA LYS A 106 5.07 12.59 -1.92
C LYS A 106 6.35 12.24 -1.19
N TRP A 107 6.71 10.97 -1.27
CA TRP A 107 7.91 10.40 -0.70
C TRP A 107 8.69 9.65 -1.77
N ALA A 108 10.01 9.66 -1.66
CA ALA A 108 10.89 9.06 -2.66
C ALA A 108 10.62 7.56 -2.88
N ASN A 109 10.21 6.85 -1.83
CA ASN A 109 9.81 5.45 -1.85
C ASN A 109 9.03 5.10 -0.57
N VAL A 110 8.58 3.83 -0.47
CA VAL A 110 7.83 3.33 0.70
C VAL A 110 8.64 3.40 1.99
N THR A 111 9.96 3.25 1.95
CA THR A 111 10.80 3.31 3.15
C THR A 111 10.79 4.70 3.76
N VAL A 112 10.91 5.75 2.94
CA VAL A 112 10.85 7.14 3.39
C VAL A 112 9.46 7.48 3.94
N TRP A 113 8.41 7.04 3.24
CA TRP A 113 7.03 7.21 3.70
C TRP A 113 6.79 6.52 5.05
N ARG A 114 7.10 5.21 5.17
CA ARG A 114 6.99 4.43 6.40
C ARG A 114 7.68 5.13 7.57
N ASN A 115 8.92 5.56 7.38
CA ASN A 115 9.68 6.21 8.44
C ASN A 115 9.01 7.50 8.92
N GLN A 116 8.41 8.28 8.03
CA GLN A 116 7.65 9.47 8.42
C GLN A 116 6.39 9.10 9.19
N MET A 117 5.60 8.15 8.69
CA MET A 117 4.35 7.71 9.34
C MET A 117 4.59 7.17 10.76
N ALA A 118 5.71 6.48 10.98
CA ALA A 118 6.11 5.98 12.30
C ALA A 118 6.58 7.10 13.27
N THR A 119 6.89 8.30 12.79
CA THR A 119 7.36 9.42 13.62
C THR A 119 6.30 10.46 13.96
N GLU A 120 5.14 10.42 13.30
CA GLU A 120 4.06 11.41 13.49
C GLU A 120 3.07 11.05 14.62
N VAL A 121 3.53 10.28 15.62
CA VAL A 121 2.75 9.83 16.79
C VAL A 121 2.62 10.89 17.87
#